data_AF-A0A328TZ66-F1
#
_entry.id   AF-A0A328TZ66-F1
#
_cell.length_a   1.000
_cell.length_b   1.000
_cell.length_c   1.000
_cell.angle_alpha   90.00
_cell.angle_beta   90.00
_cell.angle_gamma   90.00
#
_symmetry.space_group_name_H-M   'P 1'
#
loop_
_entity.id
_entity.type
_entity.pdbx_description
1 polymer ?
#
loop_
_entity_poly.entity_id
_entity_poly.type
_entity_poly.pdbx_seq_one_letter_code
_entity_poly.pdbx_strand_id
1 'polypeptide(L)' 'MSIGDAIMRAAWWNHCAAMLQGAGGNSPVIPDGWVLVPVELTGEMTNAMTDAILDDLHNVDVWRSVLAAAPQREVK' A
#
# COMPACT_ATOMS: atom_id res chain seq x y z
N MET A 1 -14.53 -30.50 35.33
CA MET A 1 -13.68 -29.41 34.80
C MET A 1 -13.52 -28.39 35.91
N SER A 2 -12.28 -28.12 36.32
CA SER A 2 -11.99 -27.18 37.42
C SER A 2 -11.97 -25.74 36.91
N ILE A 3 -12.24 -24.78 37.80
CA ILE A 3 -12.11 -23.35 37.48
C ILE A 3 -10.67 -23.00 37.03
N GLY A 4 -9.67 -23.73 37.53
CA GLY A 4 -8.29 -23.62 37.09
C GLY A 4 -8.09 -23.99 35.62
N ASP A 5 -8.78 -25.02 35.12
CA ASP A 5 -8.69 -25.45 33.72
C ASP A 5 -9.28 -24.40 32.77
N ALA A 6 -10.36 -23.73 33.20
CA ALA A 6 -11.01 -22.68 32.43
C ALA A 6 -10.14 -21.42 32.32
N ILE A 7 -9.49 -21.02 33.43
CA ILE A 7 -8.57 -19.87 33.45
C ILE A 7 -7.37 -20.13 32.55
N MET A 8 -6.79 -21.33 32.60
CA MET A 8 -5.65 -21.69 31.75
C MET A 8 -6.01 -21.67 30.26
N ARG A 9 -7.20 -22.15 29.87
CA ARG A 9 -7.67 -22.08 28.49
C ARG A 9 -7.93 -20.65 28.02
N ALA A 10 -8.50 -19.80 28.86
CA ALA A 10 -8.75 -18.39 28.53
C ALA A 10 -7.43 -17.61 28.38
N ALA A 11 -6.45 -17.84 29.26
CA ALA A 11 -5.13 -17.25 29.17
C ALA A 11 -4.41 -17.66 27.87
N TRP A 12 -4.50 -18.93 27.49
CA TRP A 12 -3.95 -19.43 26.23
C TRP A 12 -4.61 -18.77 25.02
N TRP A 13 -5.94 -18.70 24.99
CA TRP A 13 -6.67 -18.06 23.90
C TRP A 13 -6.31 -16.59 23.72
N ASN A 14 -6.22 -15.84 24.82
CA ASN A 14 -5.84 -14.43 24.79
C ASN A 14 -4.39 -14.24 24.31
N HIS A 15 -3.48 -15.16 24.67
CA HIS A 15 -2.11 -15.15 24.19
C HIS A 15 -2.04 -15.41 22.68
N CYS A 16 -2.78 -16.41 22.18
CA CYS A 16 -2.86 -16.70 20.74
C CYS A 16 -3.51 -15.55 19.95
N ALA A 17 -4.57 -14.94 20.49
CA ALA A 17 -5.24 -13.80 19.85
C ALA A 17 -4.34 -12.57 19.75
N ALA A 18 -3.52 -12.30 20.78
CA ALA A 18 -2.55 -11.20 20.76
C ALA A 18 -1.48 -11.39 19.68
N MET A 19 -1.03 -12.62 19.43
CA MET A 19 -0.09 -12.92 18.34
C MET A 19 -0.70 -12.70 16.95
N LEU A 20 -2.01 -12.96 16.79
CA LEU A 20 -2.72 -12.73 15.53
C LEU A 20 -3.02 -11.26 15.26
N GLN A 21 -3.28 -10.44 16.29
CA GLN A 21 -3.51 -9.00 16.13
C GLN A 21 -2.27 -8.23 15.66
N GLY A 22 -1.06 -8.73 15.95
CA GLY A 22 0.20 -8.16 15.42
C GLY A 22 0.46 -8.45 13.94
N ALA A 23 -0.30 -9.37 13.31
CA ALA A 23 -0.14 -9.78 11.91
C ALA A 23 -1.04 -9.01 10.93
N GLY A 24 -1.70 -7.93 11.38
CA GLY A 24 -2.62 -7.10 10.59
C GLY A 24 -1.98 -6.23 9.51
N GLY A 25 -0.84 -6.62 8.93
CA GLY A 25 -0.04 -5.76 8.07
C GLY A 25 0.74 -6.50 6.99
N ASN A 26 0.10 -7.41 6.24
CA ASN A 26 0.72 -8.01 5.05
C ASN A 26 0.69 -7.07 3.83
N SER A 27 0.50 -5.76 4.01
CA SER A 27 0.70 -4.83 2.91
C SER A 27 2.19 -4.86 2.56
N PRO A 28 2.56 -5.12 1.30
CA PRO A 28 3.97 -5.11 0.90
C PRO A 28 4.59 -3.79 1.36
N VAL A 29 5.68 -3.87 2.10
CA VAL A 29 6.50 -2.69 2.39
C VAL A 29 7.01 -2.19 1.05
N ILE A 30 6.61 -0.98 0.66
CA ILE A 30 7.14 -0.32 -0.53
C ILE A 30 8.57 0.13 -0.16
N PRO A 31 9.62 -0.33 -0.86
CA PRO A 31 10.99 0.05 -0.53
C PRO A 31 11.24 1.55 -0.75
N ASP A 32 12.25 2.10 -0.09
CA ASP A 32 12.65 3.50 -0.28
C ASP A 32 12.95 3.80 -1.75
N GLY A 33 12.43 4.93 -2.24
CA GLY A 33 12.55 5.34 -3.64
C GLY A 33 11.55 4.69 -4.59
N TRP A 34 10.66 3.81 -4.10
CA TRP A 34 9.55 3.26 -4.88
C TRP A 34 8.22 3.91 -4.48
N VAL A 35 7.29 3.96 -5.44
CA VAL A 35 5.92 4.46 -5.23
C VAL A 35 4.93 3.46 -5.82
N LEU A 36 3.77 3.30 -5.16
CA LEU A 36 2.68 2.50 -5.70
C LEU A 36 1.90 3.34 -6.71
N VAL A 37 1.71 2.79 -7.90
CA VAL A 37 0.91 3.39 -8.97
C VAL A 37 -0.10 2.38 -9.50
N PRO A 38 -1.20 2.82 -10.11
CA PRO A 38 -2.07 1.95 -10.88
C PRO A 38 -1.30 1.15 -11.94
N VAL A 39 -1.70 -0.10 -12.15
CA VAL A 39 -1.13 -0.94 -13.22
C VAL A 39 -1.47 -0.38 -14.59
N GLU A 40 -2.70 0.09 -14.76
CA GLU A 40 -3.19 0.75 -15.96
C GLU A 40 -3.17 2.26 -15.76
N LEU A 41 -2.74 3.01 -16.80
CA LEU A 41 -2.76 4.47 -16.75
C LEU A 41 -4.18 4.98 -16.55
N THR A 42 -4.33 5.94 -15.64
CA THR A 42 -5.59 6.68 -15.50
C THR A 42 -5.70 7.72 -16.62
N GLY A 43 -6.90 8.30 -16.79
CA GLY A 43 -7.09 9.41 -17.72
C GLY A 43 -6.20 10.61 -17.40
N GLU A 44 -6.04 10.95 -16.12
CA GLU A 44 -5.17 12.05 -15.69
C GLU A 44 -3.70 11.77 -15.97
N MET A 45 -3.24 10.54 -15.72
CA MET A 45 -1.88 10.12 -16.08
C MET A 45 -1.64 10.19 -17.60
N THR A 46 -2.64 9.83 -18.41
CA THR A 46 -2.55 9.88 -19.89
C THR A 46 -2.51 11.31 -20.41
N ASN A 47 -3.29 12.22 -19.81
CA ASN A 47 -3.25 13.64 -20.15
C ASN A 47 -1.89 14.25 -19.80
N ALA A 48 -1.37 13.98 -18.59
CA ALA A 48 -0.06 14.46 -18.16
C ALA A 48 1.09 13.95 -19.05
N MET A 49 0.98 12.71 -19.56
CA MET A 49 1.91 12.16 -20.55
C MET A 49 1.84 12.93 -21.86
N THR A 50 0.62 13.17 -22.36
CA THR A 50 0.37 13.84 -23.63
C THR A 50 0.85 15.29 -23.60
N ASP A 51 0.53 16.03 -22.55
CA ASP A 51 0.96 17.42 -22.37
C ASP A 51 2.50 17.52 -22.35
N ALA A 52 3.18 16.63 -21.61
CA ALA A 52 4.64 16.63 -21.54
C ALA A 52 5.31 16.26 -22.88
N ILE A 53 4.71 15.36 -23.66
CA ILE A 53 5.21 15.01 -25.02
C ILE A 53 5.02 16.20 -25.98
N LEU A 54 3.87 16.88 -25.90
CA LEU A 54 3.58 18.03 -26.76
C LEU A 54 4.48 19.24 -26.42
N ASP A 55 4.93 19.35 -25.17
CA ASP A 55 5.90 20.35 -24.71
C ASP A 55 7.37 19.98 -25.02
N ASP A 56 7.62 18.93 -25.81
CA ASP A 56 8.95 18.46 -26.23
C ASP A 56 9.89 18.17 -25.04
N LEU A 57 9.32 17.70 -23.93
CA LEU A 57 10.10 17.32 -22.76
C LEU A 57 10.84 16.00 -22.99
N HIS A 58 12.01 15.87 -22.34
CA HIS A 58 12.77 14.64 -22.39
C HIS A 58 11.99 13.51 -21.69
N ASN A 59 12.20 12.26 -22.13
CA ASN A 59 11.49 11.07 -21.62
C ASN A 59 11.45 10.96 -20.09
N VAL A 60 12.49 11.43 -19.39
CA VAL A 60 12.54 11.43 -17.92
C VAL A 60 11.49 12.38 -17.32
N ASP A 61 11.30 13.54 -17.93
CA ASP A 61 10.36 14.56 -17.47
C ASP A 61 8.92 14.19 -17.82
N VAL A 62 8.71 13.54 -18.97
CA VAL A 62 7.44 12.86 -19.30
C VAL A 62 7.10 11.81 -18.25
N TRP A 63 8.05 10.96 -17.86
CA TRP A 63 7.78 9.96 -16.82
C TRP A 63 7.50 10.60 -15.45
N ARG A 64 8.16 11.70 -15.10
CA ARG A 64 7.89 12.44 -13.87
C ARG A 64 6.48 13.04 -13.85
N SER A 65 5.99 13.59 -14.98
CA SER A 65 4.63 14.14 -15.04
C SER A 65 3.58 13.04 -14.85
N VAL A 66 3.78 11.88 -15.46
CA VAL A 66 2.90 10.72 -15.33
C VAL A 66 2.84 10.21 -13.89
N LEU A 67 3.99 10.09 -13.22
CA LEU A 67 4.04 9.65 -11.82
C LEU A 67 3.43 10.69 -10.86
N ALA A 68 3.57 11.98 -11.16
CA ALA A 68 2.97 13.05 -10.36
C ALA A 68 1.44 13.07 -10.45
N ALA A 69 0.88 12.69 -11.60
CA ALA A 69 -0.55 12.54 -11.82
C ALA A 69 -1.12 11.20 -11.34
N ALA A 70 -0.27 10.28 -10.86
CA ALA A 70 -0.73 8.97 -10.39
C ALA A 70 -1.52 9.12 -9.08
N PRO A 71 -2.74 8.55 -8.99
CA PRO A 71 -3.52 8.61 -7.77
C PRO A 71 -2.80 7.84 -6.66
N GLN A 72 -2.64 8.48 -5.50
CA GLN A 72 -2.03 7.84 -4.33
C GLN A 72 -3.09 7.03 -3.59
N ARG A 73 -2.77 5.77 -3.28
CA ARG A 73 -3.65 4.92 -2.50
C ARG A 73 -3.68 5.45 -1.06
N GLU A 74 -4.79 6.04 -0.64
CA GLU A 74 -5.01 6.40 0.76
C GLU A 74 -4.98 5.11 1.59
N VAL A 75 -3.93 4.95 2.40
CA VAL A 75 -3.91 3.92 3.44
C VAL A 75 -4.75 4.48 4.58
N LYS A 76 -5.97 3.93 4.72
CA LYS A 76 -6.89 4.27 5.82
C LYS A 76 -6.48 3.57 7.12
#